data_AF-A0AB74VLX1-F1
#
_entry.id   AF-A0AB74VLX1-F1
#
_cell.length_a   1.000
_cell.length_b   1.000
_cell.length_c   1.000
_cell.angle_alpha   90.00
_cell.angle_beta   90.00
_cell.angle_gamma   90.00
#
_symmetry.space_group_name_H-M   'P 1'
#
loop_
_entity.id
_entity.type
_entity.pdbx_description
1 polymer ?
#
loop_
_entity_poly.entity_id
_entity_poly.type
_entity_poly.pdbx_seq_one_letter_code
_entity_poly.pdbx_strand_id
1 'polypeptide(L)'
;MNRPKDLPNRLECAYCKRNYKHGGECQGKSTNRNEDGCLYFSMDEKGCIRNIDQSIPFNLYSDIPPVGMWRDGWTIYNQDTKIRINKIYALSWNERKGLLYVKCNFDYFINEFSENYKKETNKPNLKVIK
;
A
#
# COMPACT_ATOMS: atom_id res chain seq x y z
N MET A 1 23.66 5.09 7.43
CA MET A 1 22.41 4.34 7.17
C MET A 1 21.25 5.23 7.58
N ASN A 2 20.38 5.62 6.64
CA ASN A 2 19.16 6.40 6.95
C ASN A 2 18.06 5.45 7.41
N ARG A 3 18.23 4.89 8.61
CA ARG A 3 17.26 4.01 9.25
C ARG A 3 16.32 4.85 10.13
N PRO A 4 14.99 4.76 9.94
CA PRO A 4 14.05 5.35 10.91
C PRO A 4 14.28 4.71 12.28
N LYS A 5 14.46 5.53 13.33
CA LYS A 5 14.77 5.05 14.69
C LYS A 5 13.73 4.05 15.21
N ASP A 6 12.49 4.18 14.77
CA ASP A 6 11.36 3.41 15.29
C ASP A 6 10.97 2.19 14.44
N LEU A 7 11.69 1.90 13.34
CA LEU A 7 11.41 0.72 12.51
C LEU A 7 11.96 -0.55 13.20
N PRO A 8 11.09 -1.51 13.58
CA PRO A 8 11.52 -2.78 14.17
C PRO A 8 12.26 -3.65 13.15
N ASN A 9 13.33 -4.33 13.58
CA ASN A 9 14.16 -5.20 12.73
C ASN A 9 13.32 -6.22 11.92
N ARG A 10 12.28 -6.80 12.53
CA ARG A 10 11.35 -7.75 11.88
C ARG A 10 10.56 -7.17 10.71
N LEU A 11 10.38 -5.84 10.65
CA LEU A 11 9.64 -5.17 9.58
C LEU A 11 10.55 -4.70 8.45
N GLU A 12 11.87 -4.77 8.59
CA GLU A 12 12.81 -4.28 7.58
C GLU A 12 12.57 -4.89 6.19
N CYS A 13 12.28 -6.19 6.10
CA CYS A 13 12.01 -6.81 4.80
C CYS A 13 10.73 -6.31 4.14
N ALA A 14 9.75 -5.84 4.93
CA ALA A 14 8.52 -5.24 4.41
C ALA A 14 8.73 -3.83 3.86
N TYR A 15 9.75 -3.13 4.37
CA TYR A 15 10.07 -1.74 4.04
C TYR A 15 11.34 -1.61 3.19
N CYS A 16 11.91 -2.72 2.72
CA CYS A 16 13.19 -2.71 2.01
C CYS A 16 12.98 -2.58 0.50
N LYS A 17 13.59 -1.58 -0.12
CA LYS A 17 13.55 -1.37 -1.59
C LYS A 17 14.10 -2.53 -2.41
N ARG A 18 14.92 -3.39 -1.79
CA ARG A 18 15.51 -4.57 -2.44
C ARG A 18 14.56 -5.76 -2.47
N ASN A 19 13.48 -5.72 -1.70
CA ASN A 19 12.47 -6.78 -1.67
C ASN A 19 11.26 -6.34 -2.49
N TYR A 20 11.16 -6.83 -3.73
CA TYR A 20 10.06 -6.49 -4.64
C TYR A 20 8.67 -6.88 -4.11
N LYS A 21 8.59 -7.83 -3.16
CA LYS A 21 7.33 -8.21 -2.51
C LYS A 21 6.96 -7.31 -1.33
N HIS A 22 7.87 -6.42 -0.90
CA HIS A 22 7.71 -5.58 0.30
C HIS A 22 7.11 -6.36 1.47
N GLY A 23 7.63 -7.57 1.66
CA GLY A 23 7.09 -8.58 2.55
C GLY A 23 7.73 -9.94 2.29
N GLY A 24 7.55 -10.87 3.22
CA GLY A 24 8.32 -12.11 3.24
C GLY A 24 9.80 -11.87 3.59
N GLU A 25 10.51 -12.96 3.84
CA GLU A 25 11.87 -12.91 4.34
C GLU A 25 12.87 -13.20 3.22
N CYS A 26 13.98 -12.45 3.16
CA CYS A 26 15.08 -12.82 2.28
C CYS A 26 15.60 -14.22 2.65
N GLN A 27 15.77 -15.10 1.66
CA GLN A 27 16.32 -16.43 1.88
C GLN A 27 17.76 -16.33 2.45
N GLY A 28 18.07 -17.16 3.45
CA GLY A 28 19.44 -17.30 3.99
C GLY A 28 19.80 -16.48 5.23
N LYS A 29 18.83 -15.91 5.97
CA LYS A 29 19.11 -15.12 7.19
C LYS A 29 18.99 -15.92 8.49
N SER A 30 19.81 -15.56 9.49
CA SER A 30 19.92 -16.19 10.82
C SER A 30 18.58 -16.34 11.54
N THR A 31 18.53 -17.24 12.51
CA THR A 31 17.36 -17.50 13.38
C THR A 31 17.06 -16.36 14.36
N ASN A 32 17.98 -15.41 14.59
CA ASN A 32 17.89 -14.38 15.63
C ASN A 32 17.71 -12.93 15.09
N ARG A 33 16.72 -12.75 14.22
CA ARG A 33 16.53 -11.53 13.41
C ARG A 33 16.04 -10.30 14.17
N ASN A 34 15.52 -10.50 15.38
CA ASN A 34 14.99 -9.40 16.20
C ASN A 34 16.11 -8.54 16.78
N GLU A 35 17.29 -9.10 17.00
CA GLU A 35 18.41 -8.42 17.66
C GLU A 35 19.38 -7.82 16.64
N ASP A 36 19.76 -8.57 15.61
CA ASP A 36 20.83 -8.17 14.69
C ASP A 36 20.40 -7.18 13.58
N GLY A 37 19.13 -7.24 13.15
CA GLY A 37 18.66 -6.50 11.98
C GLY A 37 19.36 -6.91 10.68
N CYS A 38 19.05 -6.21 9.58
CA CYS A 38 19.61 -6.48 8.26
C CYS A 38 20.69 -5.48 7.90
N LEU A 39 21.95 -5.96 7.82
CA LEU A 39 23.11 -5.16 7.39
C LEU A 39 22.93 -4.45 6.04
N TYR A 40 22.11 -5.02 5.16
CA TYR A 40 21.85 -4.53 3.82
C TYR A 40 20.53 -3.79 3.67
N PHE A 41 19.88 -3.42 4.78
CA PHE A 41 18.61 -2.74 4.75
C PHE A 41 18.72 -1.38 4.06
N SER A 42 17.76 -1.10 3.18
CA SER A 42 17.57 0.22 2.60
C SER A 42 16.09 0.48 2.51
N MET A 43 15.63 1.51 3.21
CA MET A 43 14.23 1.94 3.22
C MET A 43 13.75 2.24 1.80
N ASP A 44 12.55 1.77 1.47
CA ASP A 44 11.78 2.24 0.32
C ASP A 44 10.90 3.41 0.76
N GLU A 45 10.92 4.49 0.00
CA GLU A 45 10.11 5.68 0.25
C GLU A 45 8.61 5.37 0.16
N LYS A 46 8.21 4.41 -0.68
CA LYS A 46 6.82 3.93 -0.80
C LYS A 46 6.36 3.16 0.44
N GLY A 47 7.30 2.67 1.24
CA GLY A 47 7.01 1.89 2.44
C GLY A 47 6.68 0.43 2.17
N CYS A 48 5.70 -0.10 2.90
CA CYS A 48 5.28 -1.50 2.82
C CYS A 48 3.99 -1.68 2.02
N ILE A 49 3.70 -2.92 1.60
CA ILE A 49 2.43 -3.28 0.98
C ILE A 49 1.43 -3.71 2.06
N ARG A 50 0.22 -3.17 2.00
CA ARG A 50 -0.94 -3.60 2.80
C ARG A 50 -2.08 -4.02 1.89
N ASN A 51 -3.02 -4.77 2.44
CA ASN A 51 -4.19 -5.30 1.75
C ASN A 51 -5.48 -4.88 2.45
N ILE A 52 -6.53 -4.57 1.68
CA ILE A 52 -7.86 -4.25 2.23
C ILE A 52 -8.99 -4.57 1.23
N ASP A 53 -10.17 -4.86 1.77
CA ASP A 53 -11.43 -4.89 1.02
C ASP A 53 -12.16 -3.54 1.15
N GLN A 54 -12.42 -2.86 0.03
CA GLN A 54 -13.16 -1.59 0.01
C GLN A 54 -13.88 -1.38 -1.32
N SER A 55 -14.82 -0.44 -1.33
CA SER A 55 -15.40 0.10 -2.56
C SER A 55 -14.63 1.33 -3.01
N ILE A 56 -14.06 1.28 -4.22
CA ILE A 56 -13.34 2.40 -4.84
C ILE A 56 -14.29 3.12 -5.81
N PRO A 57 -14.46 4.44 -5.72
CA PRO A 57 -15.25 5.20 -6.68
C PRO A 57 -14.45 5.46 -7.96
N PHE A 58 -15.10 5.30 -9.11
CA PHE A 58 -14.60 5.66 -10.44
C PHE A 58 -15.63 6.54 -11.15
N ASN A 59 -15.17 7.45 -12.01
CA ASN A 59 -16.09 8.11 -12.95
C ASN A 59 -16.60 7.07 -13.95
N LEU A 60 -17.82 7.26 -14.46
CA LEU A 60 -18.48 6.29 -15.35
C LEU A 60 -17.65 5.95 -16.60
N TYR A 61 -16.91 6.93 -17.12
CA TYR A 61 -16.08 6.79 -18.33
C TYR A 61 -14.58 6.60 -18.03
N SER A 62 -14.20 6.44 -16.76
CA SER A 62 -12.82 6.17 -16.40
C SER A 62 -12.55 4.67 -16.46
N ASP A 63 -11.35 4.31 -16.95
CA ASP A 63 -10.92 2.93 -16.96
C ASP A 63 -10.72 2.40 -15.53
N ILE A 64 -11.27 1.21 -15.28
CA ILE A 64 -10.95 0.44 -14.08
C ILE A 64 -9.60 -0.26 -14.33
N PRO A 65 -8.61 -0.14 -13.44
CA PRO A 65 -7.33 -0.82 -13.57
C PRO A 65 -7.47 -2.33 -13.82
N PRO A 66 -6.65 -2.91 -14.71
CA PRO A 66 -6.57 -4.36 -14.85
C PRO A 66 -6.21 -5.03 -13.52
N VAL A 67 -6.88 -6.14 -13.23
CA VAL A 67 -6.60 -6.95 -12.04
C VAL A 67 -5.15 -7.45 -12.08
N GLY A 68 -4.47 -7.40 -10.93
CA GLY A 68 -3.09 -7.85 -10.74
C GLY A 68 -2.03 -6.83 -11.16
N MET A 69 -2.40 -5.65 -11.66
CA MET A 69 -1.46 -4.61 -12.07
C MET A 69 -1.39 -3.45 -11.07
N TRP A 70 -0.17 -3.01 -10.74
CA TRP A 70 0.05 -1.78 -9.97
C TRP A 70 -0.23 -0.55 -10.84
N ARG A 71 -1.06 0.36 -10.33
CA ARG A 71 -1.39 1.66 -10.95
C ARG A 71 -1.27 2.78 -9.93
N ASP A 72 -0.90 3.98 -10.38
CA ASP A 72 -0.93 5.25 -9.66
C ASP A 72 -2.23 6.02 -9.93
N GLY A 73 -2.42 7.13 -9.19
CA GLY A 73 -3.63 7.95 -9.27
C GLY A 73 -4.49 7.87 -8.02
N TRP A 74 -3.94 7.40 -6.90
CA TRP A 74 -4.64 7.38 -5.62
C TRP A 74 -3.80 8.01 -4.52
N THR A 75 -4.50 8.53 -3.52
CA THR A 75 -3.93 8.89 -2.23
C THR A 75 -4.50 8.03 -1.12
N ILE A 76 -3.66 7.67 -0.16
CA ILE A 76 -4.04 7.09 1.13
C ILE A 76 -3.43 7.98 2.21
N TYR A 77 -4.25 8.41 3.18
CA TYR A 77 -3.82 9.33 4.24
C TYR A 77 -3.12 10.59 3.69
N ASN A 78 -3.63 11.12 2.58
CA ASN A 78 -3.09 12.27 1.84
C ASN A 78 -1.66 12.09 1.30
N GLN A 79 -1.22 10.84 1.13
CA GLN A 79 0.02 10.50 0.45
C GLN A 79 -0.29 9.76 -0.84
N ASP A 80 0.38 10.15 -1.92
CA ASP A 80 0.30 9.45 -3.20
C ASP A 80 0.72 8.00 -3.04
N THR A 81 -0.08 7.09 -3.60
CA THR A 81 0.15 5.67 -3.53
C THR A 81 -0.19 4.99 -4.84
N LYS A 82 0.33 3.78 -5.00
CA LYS A 82 -0.09 2.87 -6.04
C LYS A 82 -0.97 1.80 -5.44
N ILE A 83 -2.00 1.39 -6.19
CA ILE A 83 -2.84 0.26 -5.82
C ILE A 83 -2.70 -0.87 -6.83
N ARG A 84 -2.98 -2.09 -6.39
CA ARG A 84 -3.15 -3.27 -7.25
C ARG A 84 -4.44 -3.97 -6.87
N ILE A 85 -5.42 -3.95 -7.76
CA ILE A 85 -6.67 -4.68 -7.54
C ILE A 85 -6.38 -6.18 -7.66
N ASN A 86 -6.64 -6.94 -6.61
CA ASN A 86 -6.43 -8.39 -6.59
C ASN A 86 -7.69 -9.15 -7.03
N LYS A 87 -8.86 -8.65 -6.63
CA LYS A 87 -10.15 -9.28 -6.94
C LYS A 87 -11.27 -8.26 -6.95
N ILE A 88 -12.11 -8.27 -7.98
CA ILE A 88 -13.34 -7.49 -8.04
C ILE A 88 -14.50 -8.40 -7.60
N TYR A 89 -15.30 -7.91 -6.66
CA TYR A 89 -16.44 -8.64 -6.11
C TYR A 89 -17.76 -8.20 -6.75
N ALA A 90 -17.93 -6.90 -6.93
CA ALA A 90 -19.17 -6.32 -7.47
C ALA A 90 -18.92 -4.92 -8.04
N LEU A 91 -19.81 -4.53 -8.95
CA LEU A 91 -19.93 -3.17 -9.45
C LEU A 91 -21.29 -2.62 -9.02
N SER A 92 -21.32 -1.41 -8.47
CA SER A 92 -22.57 -0.73 -8.14
C SER A 92 -22.58 0.69 -8.65
N TRP A 93 -23.67 1.06 -9.32
CA TRP A 93 -23.86 2.41 -9.81
C TRP A 93 -24.49 3.30 -8.74
N ASN A 94 -23.90 4.46 -8.49
CA ASN A 94 -24.48 5.47 -7.62
C ASN A 94 -25.02 6.62 -8.48
N GLU A 95 -26.31 6.53 -8.81
CA GLU A 95 -27.03 7.50 -9.63
C GLU A 95 -26.93 8.93 -9.07
N ARG A 96 -27.00 9.10 -7.75
CA ARG A 96 -26.98 10.43 -7.11
C ARG A 96 -25.64 11.13 -7.27
N LYS A 97 -24.54 10.39 -7.28
CA LYS A 97 -23.17 10.94 -7.38
C LYS A 97 -22.59 10.85 -8.79
N GLY A 98 -23.22 10.10 -9.69
CA GLY A 98 -22.68 9.82 -11.02
C GLY A 98 -21.38 9.00 -10.98
N LEU A 99 -21.23 8.12 -9.98
CA LEU A 99 -20.00 7.33 -9.77
C LEU A 99 -20.26 5.83 -9.83
N LEU A 100 -19.35 5.11 -10.48
CA LEU A 100 -19.29 3.65 -10.44
C LEU A 100 -18.45 3.22 -9.24
N TYR A 101 -19.04 2.47 -8.33
CA TYR A 101 -18.34 1.90 -7.19
C TYR A 101 -17.90 0.47 -7.52
N VAL A 102 -16.59 0.24 -7.43
CA VAL A 102 -15.97 -1.07 -7.62
C VAL A 102 -15.66 -1.65 -6.24
N LYS A 103 -16.45 -2.63 -5.80
CA LYS A 103 -16.18 -3.37 -4.55
C LYS A 103 -15.09 -4.40 -4.83
N CYS A 104 -13.92 -4.25 -4.23
CA CYS A 104 -12.76 -5.08 -4.54
C CYS A 104 -11.83 -5.29 -3.33
N ASN A 105 -10.98 -6.31 -3.45
CA ASN A 105 -9.76 -6.45 -2.67
C ASN A 105 -8.61 -5.81 -3.43
N PHE A 106 -7.80 -4.99 -2.78
CA PHE A 106 -6.62 -4.41 -3.40
C PHE A 106 -5.46 -4.28 -2.41
N ASP A 107 -4.26 -4.32 -2.98
CA ASP A 107 -3.04 -3.97 -2.30
C ASP A 107 -2.70 -2.50 -2.52
N TYR A 108 -2.03 -1.87 -1.56
CA TYR A 108 -1.57 -0.50 -1.66
C TYR A 108 -0.24 -0.31 -0.93
N PHE A 109 0.54 0.69 -1.35
CA PHE A 109 1.75 1.10 -0.64
C PHE A 109 1.44 2.09 0.48
N ILE A 110 2.12 1.94 1.61
CA ILE A 110 2.03 2.87 2.74
C ILE A 110 3.34 2.91 3.51
N ASN A 111 3.80 4.13 3.79
CA ASN A 111 4.98 4.35 4.60
C ASN A 111 4.58 4.93 5.97
N GLU A 112 4.32 4.06 6.93
CA GLU A 112 3.93 4.43 8.30
C GLU A 112 5.05 5.15 9.08
N PHE A 113 6.28 5.10 8.57
CA PHE A 113 7.47 5.72 9.16
C PHE A 113 7.94 6.97 8.42
N SER A 114 7.17 7.44 7.43
CA SER A 114 7.41 8.72 6.77
C SER A 114 7.01 9.87 7.69
N GLU A 115 7.77 10.97 7.71
CA GLU A 115 7.43 12.18 8.48
C GLU A 115 6.07 12.77 8.07
N ASN A 116 5.68 12.57 6.82
CA ASN A 116 4.41 13.03 6.28
C ASN A 116 3.23 12.10 6.65
N TYR A 117 3.48 11.00 7.37
CA TYR A 117 2.43 10.02 7.68
C TYR A 117 1.54 10.54 8.80
N LYS A 118 0.31 10.93 8.44
CA LYS A 118 -0.73 11.31 9.41
C LYS A 118 -1.79 10.23 9.44
N LYS A 119 -1.67 9.30 10.40
CA LYS A 119 -2.67 8.28 10.63
C LYS A 119 -3.99 8.94 11.04
N GLU A 120 -4.97 8.96 10.14
CA GLU A 120 -6.32 9.37 10.50
C GLU A 120 -6.96 8.29 11.39
N THR A 121 -7.71 8.70 12.42
CA THR A 121 -8.41 7.82 13.36
C THR A 121 -9.53 7.00 12.70
N ASN A 122 -9.90 7.35 11.47
CA ASN A 122 -10.96 6.71 10.69
C ASN A 122 -10.40 5.68 9.70
N LYS A 123 -11.29 4.82 9.18
CA LYS A 123 -10.98 3.81 8.14
C LYS A 123 -10.17 4.44 6.99
N PRO A 124 -9.21 3.73 6.40
CA PRO A 124 -8.40 4.25 5.28
C PRO A 124 -9.30 4.82 4.18
N ASN A 125 -9.05 6.09 3.85
CA ASN A 125 -9.85 6.84 2.89
C ASN A 125 -9.05 6.96 1.59
N LEU A 126 -9.19 5.94 0.73
CA LEU A 126 -8.60 5.95 -0.62
C LEU A 126 -9.32 7.02 -1.46
N LYS A 127 -8.59 8.02 -1.95
CA LYS A 127 -9.12 9.07 -2.83
C LYS A 127 -8.41 9.03 -4.17
N VAL A 128 -9.14 9.19 -5.25
CA VAL A 128 -8.59 9.33 -6.61
C VAL A 128 -7.94 10.70 -6.74
N ILE A 129 -6.71 10.75 -7.25
CA ILE A 129 -6.04 11.99 -7.67
C ILE A 129 -6.66 12.40 -9.00
N LYS A 130 -7.21 13.60 -9.07
CA LYS A 130 -7.78 14.15 -10.31
C LYS A 130 -6.72 14.38 -11.36
#